data_AF-A0A2S9FVQ3-F1
#
_entry.id   AF-A0A2S9FVQ3-F1
#
_cell.length_a   1.000
_cell.length_b   1.000
_cell.length_c   1.000
_cell.angle_alpha   90.00
_cell.angle_beta   90.00
_cell.angle_gamma   90.00
#
_symmetry.space_group_name_H-M   'P 1'
#
loop_
_entity.id
_entity.type
_entity.pdbx_description
1 polymer ?
#
loop_
_entity_poly.entity_id
_entity_poly.type
_entity_poly.pdbx_seq_one_letter_code
_entity_poly.pdbx_strand_id
1 'polypeptide(L)'
;SVQAARDGTIALLSYRPESVEQQLGAARELLTGEFRDSYTSLVNDVVIPGAKEKQIAAIASVPAAASVSATPEEAVVLLFVNQTV
;
A
#
# COMPACT_ATOMS: atom_id res chain seq x y z
N SER A 1 -4.66 -8.77 13.00
CA SER A 1 -3.43 -8.14 12.47
C SER A 1 -3.04 -8.67 11.09
N VAL A 2 -2.80 -9.98 10.90
CA VAL A 2 -2.30 -10.53 9.62
C VAL A 2 -3.18 -10.19 8.41
N GLN A 3 -4.51 -10.32 8.52
CA GLN A 3 -5.41 -9.95 7.43
C GLN A 3 -5.36 -8.45 7.11
N ALA A 4 -5.40 -7.59 8.14
CA ALA A 4 -5.27 -6.15 7.96
C ALA A 4 -3.94 -5.76 7.30
N ALA A 5 -2.83 -6.42 7.66
CA ALA A 5 -1.55 -6.22 7.01
C ALA A 5 -1.57 -6.64 5.53
N ARG A 6 -2.18 -7.80 5.19
CA ARG A 6 -2.36 -8.24 3.80
C ARG A 6 -3.16 -7.24 2.98
N ASP A 7 -4.35 -6.90 3.46
CA ASP A 7 -5.30 -6.04 2.73
C ASP A 7 -4.73 -4.62 2.57
N GLY A 8 -4.10 -4.10 3.62
CA GLY A 8 -3.41 -2.81 3.59
C GLY A 8 -2.27 -2.76 2.59
N THR A 9 -1.41 -3.78 2.55
CA THR A 9 -0.31 -3.83 1.56
C THR A 9 -0.82 -3.92 0.12
N ILE A 10 -1.90 -4.67 -0.14
CA ILE A 10 -2.51 -4.71 -1.47
C ILE A 10 -3.02 -3.32 -1.86
N ALA A 11 -3.70 -2.61 -0.95
CA ALA A 11 -4.22 -1.27 -1.20
C ALA A 11 -3.11 -0.24 -1.46
N LEU A 12 -1.99 -0.33 -0.73
CA LEU A 12 -0.86 0.61 -0.86
C LEU A 12 -0.11 0.47 -2.19
N LEU A 13 -0.08 -0.73 -2.77
CA LEU A 13 0.77 -1.07 -3.91
C LEU A 13 -0.02 -1.31 -5.21
N SER A 14 -1.35 -1.33 -5.16
CA SER A 14 -2.20 -1.55 -6.32
C SER A 14 -2.97 -0.30 -6.71
N TYR A 15 -2.86 0.10 -7.97
CA TYR A 15 -3.58 1.25 -8.51
C TYR A 15 -3.73 1.16 -10.02
N ARG A 16 -4.65 1.96 -10.56
CA ARG A 16 -4.81 2.18 -11.99
C ARG A 16 -4.75 3.66 -12.30
N PRO A 17 -4.26 4.07 -13.49
CA PRO A 17 -4.04 5.48 -13.79
C PRO A 17 -5.32 6.32 -13.69
N GLU A 18 -6.48 5.75 -14.04
CA GLU A 18 -7.78 6.42 -13.98
C GLU A 18 -8.28 6.70 -12.56
N SER A 19 -7.84 5.93 -11.56
CA SER A 19 -8.33 5.98 -10.18
C SER A 19 -7.21 6.11 -9.14
N VAL A 20 -5.98 6.42 -9.57
CA VAL A 20 -4.78 6.38 -8.73
C VAL A 20 -4.88 7.30 -7.50
N GLU A 21 -5.45 8.50 -7.67
CA GLU A 21 -5.65 9.45 -6.56
C GLU A 21 -6.61 8.91 -5.50
N GLN A 22 -7.73 8.33 -5.93
CA GLN A 22 -8.72 7.75 -5.03
C GLN A 22 -8.15 6.52 -4.32
N GLN A 23 -7.49 5.64 -5.06
CA GLN A 23 -6.96 4.37 -4.54
C GLN A 23 -5.84 4.60 -3.53
N LEU A 24 -4.83 5.39 -3.89
CA LEU A 24 -3.70 5.67 -3.00
C LEU A 24 -4.09 6.64 -1.89
N GLY A 25 -5.04 7.54 -2.13
CA GLY A 25 -5.64 8.38 -1.08
C GLY A 25 -6.40 7.58 -0.03
N ALA A 26 -7.16 6.55 -0.43
CA ALA A 26 -7.80 5.63 0.50
C ALA A 26 -6.78 4.76 1.26
N ALA A 27 -5.74 4.29 0.57
CA ALA A 27 -4.68 3.49 1.17
C ALA A 27 -3.89 4.29 2.24
N ARG A 28 -3.68 5.59 2.04
CA ARG A 28 -3.09 6.50 3.03
C ARG A 28 -3.84 6.47 4.37
N GLU A 29 -5.16 6.37 4.37
CA GLU A 29 -5.95 6.38 5.60
C GLU A 29 -5.73 5.13 6.47
N LEU A 30 -5.13 4.08 5.92
CA LEU A 30 -4.72 2.89 6.66
C LEU A 30 -3.38 3.07 7.40
N LEU A 31 -2.68 4.18 7.15
CA LEU A 31 -1.35 4.46 7.68
C LEU A 31 -1.40 5.44 8.85
N THR A 32 -0.36 5.40 9.68
CA THR A 32 -0.22 6.26 10.86
C THR A 32 1.20 6.78 11.01
N GLY A 33 1.35 7.87 11.77
CA GLY A 33 2.66 8.45 12.11
C GLY A 33 3.46 8.90 10.88
N GLU A 34 4.78 8.94 11.02
CA GLU A 34 5.71 9.45 9.99
C GLU A 34 5.62 8.70 8.66
N PHE A 35 5.24 7.41 8.70
CA PHE A 35 5.09 6.62 7.49
C PHE A 35 3.90 7.10 6.64
N ARG A 36 2.79 7.52 7.26
CA ARG A 36 1.65 8.13 6.55
C ARG A 36 2.09 9.38 5.81
N ASP A 37 2.88 10.23 6.45
CA ASP A 37 3.32 11.50 5.88
C ASP A 37 4.29 11.27 4.71
N SER A 38 5.27 10.39 4.91
CA SER A 38 6.24 10.00 3.87
C SER A 38 5.55 9.38 2.64
N TYR A 39 4.57 8.49 2.89
CA TYR A 39 3.76 7.92 1.83
C TYR A 39 2.95 8.99 1.08
N THR A 40 2.34 9.93 1.80
CA THR A 40 1.55 11.02 1.22
C THR A 40 2.38 11.87 0.26
N SER A 41 3.60 12.25 0.64
CA SER A 41 4.50 12.99 -0.24
C SER A 41 4.87 12.17 -1.47
N LEU A 42 5.30 10.91 -1.29
CA LEU A 42 5.70 10.06 -2.40
C LEU A 42 4.57 9.89 -3.44
N VAL A 43 3.34 9.62 -2.98
CA VAL A 43 2.24 9.37 -3.91
C VAL A 43 1.81 10.64 -4.65
N ASN A 44 1.77 11.79 -3.97
CA ASN A 44 1.35 13.05 -4.60
C ASN A 44 2.42 13.62 -5.55
N ASP A 45 3.68 13.50 -5.18
CA ASP A 45 4.77 14.17 -5.90
C ASP A 45 5.32 13.31 -7.05
N VAL A 46 5.20 11.98 -6.95
CA VAL A 46 5.84 11.05 -7.90
C VAL A 46 4.86 10.06 -8.51
N VAL A 47 4.12 9.29 -7.69
CA VAL A 47 3.37 8.13 -8.19
C VAL A 47 2.12 8.55 -8.97
N ILE A 48 1.30 9.42 -8.42
CA ILE A 48 0.07 9.90 -9.07
C ILE A 48 0.39 10.61 -10.40
N PRO A 49 1.31 11.59 -10.45
CA PRO A 49 1.68 12.24 -11.71
C PRO A 49 2.23 11.23 -12.73
N GLY A 50 3.16 10.37 -12.30
CA GLY A 50 3.79 9.37 -13.18
C GLY A 50 2.80 8.34 -13.72
N ALA A 51 1.86 7.87 -12.88
CA ALA A 51 0.82 6.93 -13.28
C ALA A 51 -0.10 7.55 -14.34
N LYS A 52 -0.55 8.79 -14.14
CA LYS A 52 -1.42 9.49 -15.09
C LYS A 52 -0.71 9.80 -16.41
N GLU A 53 0.51 10.30 -16.36
CA GLU A 53 1.25 10.69 -17.56
C GLU A 53 1.61 9.47 -18.41
N LYS A 54 2.10 8.40 -17.78
CA LYS A 54 2.61 7.21 -18.49
C LYS A 54 1.59 6.08 -18.59
N GLN A 55 0.36 6.30 -18.12
CA GLN A 55 -0.71 5.31 -18.08
C GLN A 55 -0.28 4.00 -17.38
N ILE A 56 0.46 4.14 -16.28
CA ILE A 56 0.98 3.01 -15.51
C ILE A 56 -0.08 2.56 -14.51
N ALA A 57 -0.29 1.24 -14.44
CA ALA A 57 -1.05 0.58 -13.38
C ALA A 57 -0.08 -0.27 -12.56
N ALA A 58 -0.42 -0.55 -11.31
CA ALA A 58 0.29 -1.55 -10.51
C ALA A 58 -0.72 -2.52 -9.90
N ILE A 59 -0.36 -3.80 -9.84
CA ILE A 59 -1.16 -4.84 -9.20
C ILE A 59 -0.27 -5.59 -8.23
N ALA A 60 -0.67 -5.62 -6.97
CA ALA A 60 -0.02 -6.38 -5.93
C ALA A 60 -0.90 -7.53 -5.44
N SER A 61 -0.26 -8.65 -5.07
CA SER A 61 -0.88 -9.77 -4.39
C SER A 61 0.02 -10.26 -3.27
N VAL A 62 -0.60 -10.83 -2.22
CA VAL A 62 0.10 -11.34 -1.04
C VAL A 62 -0.15 -12.84 -0.90
N PRO A 63 0.58 -13.70 -1.65
CA PRO A 63 0.38 -15.15 -1.63
C PRO A 63 0.64 -15.79 -0.27
N ALA A 64 1.50 -15.19 0.56
CA ALA A 64 1.80 -15.70 1.90
C ALA A 64 1.98 -14.57 2.91
N ALA A 65 1.56 -14.83 4.14
CA ALA A 65 1.85 -13.95 5.27
C ALA A 65 1.86 -14.75 6.58
N ALA A 66 2.68 -14.32 7.52
CA ALA A 66 2.77 -14.93 8.84
C ALA A 66 2.96 -13.86 9.92
N SER A 67 2.39 -14.10 11.10
CA SER A 67 2.68 -13.29 12.29
C SER A 67 4.11 -13.58 12.73
N VAL A 68 4.91 -12.53 12.91
CA VAL A 68 6.25 -12.62 13.52
C VAL A 68 6.12 -12.45 15.03
N SER A 69 5.36 -11.45 15.47
CA SER A 69 5.01 -11.20 16.87
C SER A 69 3.64 -10.53 16.96
N ALA A 70 2.94 -10.73 18.08
CA ALA A 70 1.67 -10.05 18.37
C ALA A 70 1.48 -9.90 19.89
N THR A 71 1.30 -8.68 20.33
CA THR A 71 0.78 -8.28 21.64
C THR A 71 -0.62 -7.67 21.44
N PRO A 72 -1.34 -7.31 22.52
CA PRO A 72 -2.60 -6.58 22.39
C PRO A 72 -2.45 -5.21 21.70
N GLU A 73 -1.28 -4.57 21.81
CA GLU A 73 -1.00 -3.22 21.30
C GLU A 73 -0.26 -3.20 19.96
N GLU A 74 0.55 -4.23 19.66
CA GLU A 74 1.42 -4.25 18.49
C GLU A 74 1.41 -5.62 17.80
N ALA A 75 1.42 -5.62 16.47
CA ALA A 75 1.63 -6.84 15.71
C ALA A 75 2.58 -6.61 14.54
N VAL A 76 3.56 -7.50 14.41
CA VAL A 76 4.52 -7.51 13.30
C VAL A 76 4.18 -8.69 12.39
N VAL A 77 3.98 -8.41 11.11
CA VAL A 77 3.55 -9.40 10.11
C VAL A 77 4.55 -9.42 8.97
N LEU A 78 5.07 -10.60 8.64
CA LEU A 78 5.88 -10.83 7.46
C LEU A 78 4.95 -11.14 6.28
N LEU A 79 5.16 -10.45 5.15
CA LEU A 79 4.37 -10.59 3.92
C LEU A 79 5.30 -10.97 2.77
N PHE A 80 4.89 -11.92 1.94
CA PHE A 80 5.50 -12.17 0.63
C PHE A 80 4.61 -11.48 -0.40
N VAL A 81 5.17 -10.54 -1.15
CA VAL A 81 4.42 -9.67 -2.06
C VAL A 81 4.90 -9.88 -3.50
N ASN A 82 3.95 -10.15 -4.39
CA ASN A 82 4.17 -10.10 -5.83
C ASN A 82 3.57 -8.81 -6.37
N GLN A 83 4.34 -8.03 -7.12
CA GLN A 83 3.88 -6.79 -7.73
C GLN A 83 4.23 -6.78 -9.23
N THR A 84 3.30 -6.28 -10.04
CA THR A 84 3.47 -6.06 -11.49
C THR A 84 3.05 -4.64 -11.83
N VAL A 85 3.79 -4.00 -12.73
CA VAL A 85 3.65 -2.59 -13.16
C VAL A 85 3.57 -2.52 -14.68
#